data_AF-A0AAE3LV05-F1
#
_entry.id   AF-A0AAE3LV05-F1
#
_cell.length_a   1.000
_cell.length_b   1.000
_cell.length_c   1.000
_cell.angle_alpha   90.00
_cell.angle_beta   90.00
_cell.angle_gamma   90.00
#
_symmetry.space_group_name_H-M   'P 1'
#
loop_
_entity.id
_entity.type
_entity.pdbx_description
1 polymer ?
#
loop_
_entity_poly.entity_id
_entity_poly.type
_entity_poly.pdbx_seq_one_letter_code
_entity_poly.pdbx_strand_id
1 'polypeptide(L)'
;MQLIRSCSWEEVFLSWYQNEGENPNWIKLAQERGFASWADWRINGYAKRFDCANAEWGIYEIENPSEVIASWYGGPFRTWIERFYDGAITKTFAELADRSGILEHKGVRSISERYPRETMITALELSDGRMMVIEGMHRACALALMRKEGRPFEGTLKFLIGKSSLSTLPPAGENTDV
;
A
#
# COMPACT_ATOMS: atom_id res chain seq x y z
N MET A 1 -16.37 -3.73 -7.42
CA MET A 1 -14.98 -3.93 -7.91
C MET A 1 -15.07 -4.69 -9.22
N GLN A 2 -14.52 -4.12 -10.30
CA GLN A 2 -14.58 -4.67 -11.64
C GLN A 2 -13.16 -4.86 -12.19
N LEU A 3 -12.85 -6.05 -12.69
CA LEU A 3 -11.60 -6.29 -13.41
C LEU A 3 -11.65 -5.55 -14.76
N ILE A 4 -10.68 -4.66 -15.01
CA ILE A 4 -10.51 -4.02 -16.31
C ILE A 4 -9.71 -4.95 -17.23
N ARG A 5 -8.55 -5.43 -16.76
CA ARG A 5 -7.68 -6.36 -17.46
C ARG A 5 -6.68 -7.03 -16.51
N SER A 6 -6.13 -8.16 -16.91
CA SER A 6 -4.92 -8.70 -16.31
C SER A 6 -3.70 -7.82 -16.62
N CYS A 7 -2.68 -7.87 -15.77
CA CYS A 7 -1.39 -7.24 -15.99
C CYS A 7 -0.26 -8.12 -15.46
N SER A 8 0.98 -7.85 -15.87
CA SER A 8 2.14 -8.56 -15.34
C SER A 8 2.65 -7.93 -14.04
N TRP A 9 3.49 -8.67 -13.30
CA TRP A 9 4.20 -8.12 -12.15
C TRP A 9 5.12 -6.94 -12.56
N GLU A 10 5.74 -6.99 -13.73
CA GLU A 10 6.60 -5.92 -14.23
C GLU A 10 5.82 -4.62 -14.45
N GLU A 11 4.57 -4.69 -14.92
CA GLU A 11 3.69 -3.51 -15.02
C GLU A 11 3.37 -2.92 -13.65
N VAL A 12 3.12 -3.77 -12.65
CA VAL A 12 2.89 -3.35 -11.26
C VAL A 12 4.13 -2.66 -10.70
N PHE A 13 5.29 -3.28 -10.88
CA PHE A 13 6.56 -2.74 -10.39
C PHE A 13 6.94 -1.42 -11.09
N LEU A 14 6.66 -1.29 -12.39
CA LEU A 14 6.83 -0.04 -13.12
C LEU A 14 5.94 1.07 -12.54
N SER A 15 4.70 0.75 -12.16
CA SER A 15 3.82 1.73 -11.48
C SER A 15 4.41 2.19 -10.14
N TRP A 16 5.03 1.29 -9.37
CA TRP A 16 5.71 1.68 -8.14
C TRP A 16 6.90 2.61 -8.44
N TYR A 17 7.68 2.29 -9.48
CA TYR A 17 8.81 3.09 -9.90
C TYR A 17 8.38 4.50 -10.32
N GLN A 18 7.29 4.62 -11.09
CA GLN A 18 6.75 5.92 -11.49
C GLN A 18 6.26 6.75 -10.29
N ASN A 19 5.74 6.11 -9.24
CA ASN A 19 5.27 6.80 -8.05
C ASN A 19 6.41 7.24 -7.10
N GLU A 20 7.48 6.46 -7.00
CA GLU A 20 8.46 6.58 -5.92
C GLU A 20 9.92 6.53 -6.36
N GLY A 21 10.23 5.86 -7.48
CA GLY A 21 11.57 5.44 -7.87
C GLY A 21 12.55 6.58 -8.14
N GLU A 22 12.02 7.76 -8.51
CA GLU A 22 12.82 8.97 -8.73
C GLU A 22 12.86 9.90 -7.51
N ASN A 23 12.19 9.55 -6.41
CA ASN A 23 12.17 10.38 -5.20
C ASN A 23 13.50 10.31 -4.46
N PRO A 24 14.24 11.43 -4.31
CA PRO A 24 15.56 11.43 -3.67
C PRO A 24 15.54 10.90 -2.22
N ASN A 25 14.44 11.11 -1.48
CA ASN A 25 14.33 10.62 -0.11
C ASN A 25 14.24 9.10 -0.05
N TRP A 26 13.54 8.47 -1.01
CA TRP A 26 13.44 7.01 -1.05
C TRP A 26 14.73 6.37 -1.56
N ILE A 27 15.41 7.00 -2.51
CA ILE A 27 16.74 6.58 -2.96
C ILE A 27 17.74 6.63 -1.80
N LYS A 28 17.78 7.75 -1.06
CA LYS A 28 18.65 7.91 0.11
C LYS A 28 18.35 6.86 1.18
N LEU A 29 17.06 6.64 1.50
CA LEU A 29 16.67 5.65 2.50
C LEU A 29 17.04 4.22 2.09
N ALA A 30 16.93 3.88 0.80
CA ALA A 30 17.38 2.58 0.28
C ALA A 30 18.89 2.37 0.52
N GLN A 31 19.71 3.39 0.19
CA GLN A 31 21.16 3.36 0.40
C GLN A 31 21.53 3.28 1.89
N GLU A 32 20.86 4.05 2.76
CA GLU A 32 21.05 3.99 4.22
C GLU A 32 20.74 2.61 4.80
N ARG A 33 19.89 1.83 4.13
CA ARG A 33 19.53 0.45 4.50
C ARG A 33 20.40 -0.62 3.83
N GLY A 34 21.45 -0.21 3.10
CA GLY A 34 22.41 -1.12 2.47
C GLY A 34 22.02 -1.63 1.08
N PHE A 35 20.96 -1.10 0.46
CA PHE A 35 20.56 -1.48 -0.89
C PHE A 35 21.26 -0.63 -1.95
N ALA A 36 21.51 -1.23 -3.12
CA ALA A 36 22.19 -0.56 -4.22
C ALA A 36 21.35 0.55 -4.87
N SER A 37 20.02 0.43 -4.82
CA SER A 37 19.07 1.38 -5.39
C SER A 37 17.68 1.24 -4.75
N TRP A 38 16.78 2.18 -5.05
CA TRP A 38 15.36 2.04 -4.71
C TRP A 38 14.75 0.75 -5.27
N ALA A 39 15.10 0.39 -6.52
CA ALA A 39 14.53 -0.79 -7.17
C ALA A 39 15.02 -2.07 -6.49
N ASP A 40 16.32 -2.13 -6.17
CA ASP A 40 16.93 -3.21 -5.39
C ASP A 40 16.24 -3.37 -4.02
N TRP A 41 16.01 -2.26 -3.33
CA TRP A 41 15.26 -2.23 -2.06
C TRP A 41 13.82 -2.72 -2.22
N ARG A 42 13.07 -2.25 -3.23
CA ARG A 42 11.69 -2.69 -3.45
C ARG A 42 11.58 -4.15 -3.82
N ILE A 43 12.48 -4.67 -4.66
CA ILE A 43 12.50 -6.07 -5.08
C ILE A 43 12.90 -6.98 -3.91
N ASN A 44 14.06 -6.72 -3.31
CA ASN A 44 14.66 -7.64 -2.33
C ASN A 44 14.13 -7.42 -0.90
N GLY A 45 13.76 -6.20 -0.55
CA GLY A 45 13.22 -5.86 0.77
C GLY A 45 11.72 -6.13 0.93
N TYR A 46 10.95 -6.16 -0.17
CA TYR A 46 9.48 -6.28 -0.12
C TYR A 46 8.92 -7.30 -1.10
N ALA A 47 9.10 -7.11 -2.41
CA ALA A 47 8.38 -7.88 -3.42
C ALA A 47 8.66 -9.38 -3.35
N LYS A 48 9.92 -9.79 -3.11
CA LYS A 48 10.27 -11.20 -2.89
C LYS A 48 9.61 -11.78 -1.63
N ARG A 49 9.54 -11.01 -0.54
CA ARG A 49 8.93 -11.44 0.74
C ARG A 49 7.42 -11.63 0.62
N PHE A 50 6.77 -10.86 -0.24
CA PHE A 50 5.34 -10.92 -0.49
C PHE A 50 4.97 -11.81 -1.68
N ASP A 51 5.96 -12.50 -2.26
CA ASP A 51 5.80 -13.36 -3.43
C ASP A 51 5.11 -12.67 -4.62
N CYS A 52 5.38 -11.38 -4.82
CA CYS A 52 4.66 -10.57 -5.80
C CYS A 52 4.83 -11.08 -7.24
N ALA A 53 5.97 -11.69 -7.57
CA ALA A 53 6.24 -12.18 -8.92
C ALA A 53 5.36 -13.38 -9.31
N ASN A 54 4.83 -14.12 -8.33
CA ASN A 54 3.98 -15.29 -8.56
C ASN A 54 2.48 -15.02 -8.34
N ALA A 55 2.11 -13.80 -7.96
CA ALA A 55 0.71 -13.42 -7.80
C ALA A 55 0.02 -13.20 -9.14
N GLU A 56 -1.28 -13.52 -9.22
CA GLU A 56 -2.09 -13.25 -10.40
C GLU A 56 -2.60 -11.80 -10.38
N TRP A 57 -1.98 -10.93 -11.19
CA TRP A 57 -2.25 -9.50 -11.16
C TRP A 57 -3.34 -9.05 -12.13
N GLY A 58 -4.11 -8.06 -11.68
CA GLY A 58 -5.05 -7.33 -12.53
C GLY A 58 -5.19 -5.87 -12.11
N ILE A 59 -5.64 -5.07 -13.07
CA ILE A 59 -6.08 -3.69 -12.84
C ILE A 59 -7.59 -3.71 -12.62
N TYR A 60 -8.01 -3.21 -11.47
CA TYR A 60 -9.40 -3.17 -11.07
C TYR A 60 -9.89 -1.74 -10.94
N GLU A 61 -11.13 -1.50 -11.34
CA GLU A 61 -11.86 -0.29 -11.01
C GLU A 61 -12.73 -0.52 -9.77
N ILE A 62 -12.65 0.39 -8.82
CA ILE A 62 -13.40 0.35 -7.57
C ILE A 62 -14.23 1.62 -7.44
N GLU A 63 -15.55 1.44 -7.43
CA GLU A 63 -16.52 2.46 -7.02
C GLU A 63 -16.48 2.66 -5.50
N ASN A 64 -16.70 3.91 -5.06
CA ASN A 64 -16.67 4.29 -3.66
C ASN A 64 -15.41 3.77 -2.93
N PRO A 65 -14.20 4.12 -3.42
CA PRO A 65 -12.96 3.53 -2.93
C PRO A 65 -12.71 3.82 -1.44
N SER A 66 -13.19 4.96 -0.93
CA SER A 66 -13.19 5.28 0.50
C SER A 66 -13.93 4.26 1.35
N GLU A 67 -15.02 3.70 0.83
CA GLU A 67 -15.78 2.67 1.53
C GLU A 67 -15.02 1.34 1.55
N VAL A 68 -14.57 0.91 0.37
CA VAL A 68 -13.90 -0.38 0.20
C VAL A 68 -12.57 -0.43 0.95
N ILE A 69 -11.74 0.61 0.85
CA ILE A 69 -10.40 0.60 1.48
C ILE A 69 -10.47 0.53 3.00
N ALA A 70 -11.54 1.05 3.61
CA ALA A 70 -11.65 1.13 5.06
C ALA A 70 -11.62 -0.27 5.71
N SER A 71 -12.12 -1.30 5.01
CA SER A 71 -12.07 -2.69 5.47
C SER A 71 -10.78 -3.42 5.11
N TRP A 72 -9.93 -2.84 4.27
CA TRP A 72 -8.65 -3.45 3.88
C TRP A 72 -7.60 -3.22 4.96
N TYR A 73 -6.57 -4.06 4.93
CA TYR A 73 -5.49 -4.08 5.89
C TYR A 73 -4.26 -3.36 5.35
N GLY A 74 -3.56 -2.67 6.24
CA GLY A 74 -2.24 -2.11 5.95
C GLY A 74 -1.16 -3.19 5.88
N GLY A 75 -0.23 -3.08 4.93
CA GLY A 75 0.89 -4.00 4.81
C GLY A 75 1.79 -4.01 6.06
N PRO A 76 2.47 -5.13 6.36
CA PRO A 76 3.27 -5.31 7.57
C PRO A 76 4.64 -4.62 7.47
N PHE A 77 4.63 -3.30 7.27
CA PHE A 77 5.84 -2.50 7.14
C PHE A 77 6.34 -2.08 8.51
N ARG A 78 7.64 -2.26 8.78
CA ARG A 78 8.25 -2.00 10.10
C ARG A 78 7.86 -0.66 10.70
N THR A 79 8.01 0.44 9.94
CA THR A 79 7.66 1.79 10.39
C THR A 79 6.17 1.96 10.70
N TRP A 80 5.29 1.24 10.00
CA TRP A 80 3.85 1.26 10.29
C TRP A 80 3.51 0.41 11.52
N ILE A 81 4.13 -0.75 11.66
CA ILE A 81 4.02 -1.62 12.85
C ILE A 81 4.42 -0.84 14.11
N GLU A 82 5.64 -0.27 14.11
CA GLU A 82 6.22 0.44 15.24
C GLU A 82 5.40 1.66 15.67
N ARG A 83 4.80 2.38 14.71
CA ARG A 83 4.17 3.69 14.98
C ARG A 83 2.66 3.64 15.11
N PHE A 84 2.01 2.69 14.44
CA PHE A 84 0.57 2.76 14.23
C PHE A 84 -0.18 1.46 14.51
N TYR A 85 0.47 0.33 14.77
CA TYR A 85 -0.24 -0.95 14.94
C TYR A 85 -0.33 -1.46 16.38
N ASP A 86 0.21 -0.76 17.37
CA ASP A 86 0.18 -1.13 18.81
C ASP A 86 0.61 -2.58 19.08
N GLY A 87 1.71 -3.01 18.47
CA GLY A 87 2.23 -4.37 18.63
C GLY A 87 1.56 -5.43 17.73
N ALA A 88 0.50 -5.08 16.98
CA ALA A 88 -0.03 -5.93 15.93
C ALA A 88 0.83 -5.86 14.65
N ILE A 89 0.73 -6.89 13.80
CA ILE A 89 1.44 -6.95 12.50
C ILE A 89 0.71 -6.13 11.42
N THR A 90 -0.60 -5.96 11.56
CA THR A 90 -1.44 -5.20 10.64
C THR A 90 -2.68 -4.65 11.34
N LYS A 91 -3.31 -3.65 10.73
CA LYS A 91 -4.60 -3.07 11.11
C LYS A 91 -5.40 -2.70 9.86
N THR A 92 -6.72 -2.67 9.99
CA THR A 92 -7.59 -2.14 8.95
C THR A 92 -7.41 -0.62 8.80
N PHE A 93 -7.66 -0.06 7.62
CA PHE A 93 -7.57 1.38 7.44
C PHE A 93 -8.64 2.16 8.21
N ALA A 94 -9.80 1.55 8.51
CA ALA A 94 -10.78 2.10 9.43
C ALA A 94 -10.18 2.32 10.82
N GLU A 95 -9.54 1.30 11.40
CA GLU A 95 -8.85 1.42 12.69
C GLU A 95 -7.71 2.44 12.65
N LEU A 96 -6.98 2.54 11.53
CA LEU A 96 -5.91 3.53 11.36
C LEU A 96 -6.44 4.96 11.31
N ALA A 97 -7.61 5.19 10.68
CA ALA A 97 -8.25 6.50 10.63
C ALA A 97 -8.73 6.99 12.02
N ASP A 98 -8.77 6.13 13.03
CA ASP A 98 -9.08 6.48 14.41
C ASP A 98 -7.87 6.93 15.24
N ARG A 99 -6.65 6.78 14.72
CA ARG A 99 -5.42 7.05 15.46
C ARG A 99 -5.00 8.50 15.37
N SER A 100 -4.66 9.12 16.50
CA SER A 100 -4.09 10.47 16.56
C SER A 100 -2.90 10.64 15.62
N GLY A 101 -1.99 9.65 15.60
CA GLY A 101 -0.82 9.66 14.72
C GLY A 101 -1.15 9.70 13.22
N ILE A 102 -2.32 9.24 12.80
CA ILE A 102 -2.80 9.34 11.40
C ILE A 102 -3.63 10.61 11.21
N LEU A 103 -4.49 10.94 12.17
CA LEU A 103 -5.28 12.17 12.20
C LEU A 103 -4.43 13.43 12.17
N GLU A 104 -3.20 13.40 12.66
CA GLU A 104 -2.29 14.55 12.67
C GLU A 104 -1.20 14.45 11.60
N HIS A 105 -1.13 13.33 10.87
CA HIS A 105 -0.09 13.10 9.88
C HIS A 105 -0.26 14.05 8.68
N LYS A 106 0.63 15.06 8.58
CA LYS A 106 0.60 16.10 7.53
C LYS A 106 0.47 15.52 6.11
N GLY A 107 1.16 14.41 5.83
CA GLY A 107 1.09 13.74 4.53
C GLY A 107 -0.29 13.13 4.25
N VAL A 108 -0.92 12.49 5.25
CA VAL A 108 -2.25 11.89 5.08
C VAL A 108 -3.31 12.98 4.94
N ARG A 109 -3.21 14.03 5.77
CA ARG A 109 -4.09 15.21 5.71
C ARG A 109 -4.05 15.89 4.36
N SER A 110 -2.85 16.24 3.88
CA SER A 110 -2.66 16.88 2.58
C SER A 110 -3.26 16.05 1.43
N ILE A 111 -3.03 14.73 1.43
CA ILE A 111 -3.63 13.83 0.44
C ILE A 111 -5.15 13.78 0.58
N SER A 112 -5.68 13.72 1.80
CA SER A 112 -7.13 13.66 2.02
C SER A 112 -7.86 14.91 1.54
N GLU A 113 -7.23 16.09 1.62
CA GLU A 113 -7.81 17.35 1.16
C GLU A 113 -7.76 17.47 -0.38
N ARG A 114 -6.73 16.90 -1.00
CA ARG A 114 -6.50 16.95 -2.45
C ARG A 114 -6.08 15.58 -2.97
N TYR A 115 -7.04 14.66 -2.99
CA TYR A 115 -6.75 13.28 -3.34
C TYR A 115 -6.39 13.14 -4.83
N PRO A 116 -5.25 12.51 -5.18
CA PRO A 116 -4.85 12.37 -6.58
C PRO A 116 -5.79 11.40 -7.30
N ARG A 117 -6.40 11.85 -8.41
CA ARG A 117 -7.31 11.01 -9.22
C ARG A 117 -6.54 10.05 -10.14
N GLU A 118 -5.38 10.47 -10.64
CA GLU A 118 -4.49 9.67 -11.47
C GLU A 118 -3.46 8.95 -10.60
N THR A 119 -3.94 8.01 -9.80
CA THR A 119 -3.10 7.21 -8.91
C THR A 119 -3.60 5.77 -8.89
N MET A 120 -2.69 4.85 -8.55
CA MET A 120 -3.07 3.48 -8.21
C MET A 120 -2.58 3.16 -6.80
N ILE A 121 -3.34 2.31 -6.10
CA ILE A 121 -2.93 1.65 -4.86
C ILE A 121 -2.72 0.17 -5.22
N THR A 122 -1.67 -0.42 -4.68
CA THR A 122 -1.37 -1.84 -4.90
C THR A 122 -1.72 -2.67 -3.68
N ALA A 123 -2.46 -3.75 -3.88
CA ALA A 123 -2.84 -4.68 -2.82
C ALA A 123 -2.66 -6.14 -3.24
N LEU A 124 -2.53 -7.02 -2.25
CA LEU A 124 -2.62 -8.46 -2.42
C LEU A 124 -3.89 -8.98 -1.76
N GLU A 125 -4.63 -9.79 -2.49
CA GLU A 125 -5.66 -10.67 -1.93
C GLU A 125 -4.96 -11.94 -1.42
N LEU A 126 -5.01 -12.19 -0.12
CA LEU A 126 -4.46 -13.41 0.48
C LEU A 126 -5.38 -14.61 0.24
N SER A 127 -4.85 -15.81 0.43
CA SER A 127 -5.60 -17.07 0.27
C SER A 127 -6.84 -17.20 1.15
N ASP A 128 -6.96 -16.41 2.22
CA ASP A 128 -8.14 -16.33 3.09
C ASP A 128 -9.11 -15.19 2.71
N GLY A 129 -8.87 -14.49 1.61
CA GLY A 129 -9.70 -13.40 1.09
C GLY A 129 -9.40 -12.03 1.70
N ARG A 130 -8.44 -11.91 2.63
CA ARG A 130 -8.04 -10.59 3.15
C ARG A 130 -7.29 -9.78 2.11
N MET A 131 -7.63 -8.49 2.04
CA MET A 131 -6.96 -7.51 1.18
C MET A 131 -5.88 -6.76 1.96
N MET A 132 -4.62 -6.89 1.54
CA MET A 132 -3.45 -6.26 2.15
C MET A 132 -2.84 -5.22 1.22
N VAL A 133 -2.85 -3.94 1.60
CA VAL A 133 -2.20 -2.87 0.82
C VAL A 133 -0.69 -2.96 0.97
N ILE A 134 0.01 -3.12 -0.15
CA ILE A 134 1.47 -3.26 -0.20
C ILE A 134 2.19 -2.08 -0.87
N GLU A 135 1.45 -1.15 -1.48
CA GLU A 135 1.96 0.16 -1.90
C GLU A 135 0.81 1.18 -1.85
N GLY A 136 1.12 2.43 -1.48
CA GLY A 136 0.10 3.48 -1.35
C GLY A 136 -0.53 3.59 0.05
N MET A 137 0.17 3.17 1.10
CA MET A 137 -0.31 3.23 2.51
C MET A 137 -0.89 4.59 2.92
N HIS A 138 -0.20 5.70 2.64
CA HIS A 138 -0.72 7.04 2.98
C HIS A 138 -1.99 7.41 2.20
N ARG A 139 -2.09 6.99 0.94
CA ARG A 139 -3.27 7.19 0.10
C ARG A 139 -4.46 6.39 0.64
N ALA A 140 -4.24 5.13 1.02
CA ALA A 140 -5.27 4.31 1.66
C ALA A 140 -5.75 4.90 3.00
N CYS A 141 -4.83 5.37 3.86
CA CYS A 141 -5.20 6.10 5.08
C CYS A 141 -6.02 7.36 4.78
N ALA A 142 -5.66 8.12 3.74
CA ALA A 142 -6.39 9.33 3.36
C ALA A 142 -7.82 9.02 2.90
N LEU A 143 -8.02 7.96 2.12
CA LEU A 143 -9.35 7.51 1.70
C LEU A 143 -10.22 7.06 2.88
N ALA A 144 -9.65 6.33 3.85
CA ALA A 144 -10.37 5.90 5.06
C ALA A 144 -10.68 7.10 5.97
N LEU A 145 -9.77 8.06 6.08
CA LEU A 145 -10.00 9.31 6.80
C LEU A 145 -11.12 10.13 6.15
N MET A 146 -11.13 10.26 4.82
CA MET A 146 -12.19 10.89 4.06
C MET A 146 -13.56 10.25 4.34
N ARG A 147 -13.64 8.90 4.37
CA ARG A 147 -14.86 8.18 4.77
C ARG A 147 -15.32 8.59 6.16
N LYS A 148 -14.41 8.51 7.14
CA LYS A 148 -14.69 8.81 8.54
C LYS A 148 -15.23 10.24 8.73
N GLU A 149 -14.72 11.19 7.97
CA GLU A 149 -15.09 12.60 8.03
C GLU A 149 -16.38 12.93 7.27
N GLY A 150 -17.10 11.92 6.73
CA GLY A 150 -18.33 12.14 5.98
C GLY A 150 -18.12 12.80 4.62
N ARG A 151 -16.90 12.72 4.07
CA ARG A 151 -16.51 13.29 2.78
C ARG A 151 -15.81 12.24 1.90
N PRO A 152 -16.47 11.11 1.60
CA PRO A 152 -15.86 10.02 0.85
C PRO A 152 -15.43 10.49 -0.55
N PHE A 153 -14.44 9.81 -1.13
CA PHE A 153 -14.03 10.08 -2.50
C PHE A 153 -15.19 9.78 -3.47
N GLU A 154 -15.55 10.76 -4.29
CA GLU A 154 -16.58 10.62 -5.30
C GLU A 154 -16.02 10.08 -6.62
N GLY A 155 -16.59 8.94 -7.05
CA GLY A 155 -16.28 8.28 -8.31
C GLY A 155 -15.52 6.97 -8.14
N THR A 156 -14.72 6.64 -9.15
CA THR A 156 -13.93 5.41 -9.19
C THR A 156 -12.44 5.68 -9.05
N LEU A 157 -11.71 4.68 -8.57
CA LEU A 157 -10.24 4.64 -8.62
C LEU A 157 -9.76 3.30 -9.14
N LYS A 158 -8.58 3.32 -9.76
CA LYS A 158 -7.90 2.10 -10.24
C LYS A 158 -6.98 1.54 -9.17
N PHE A 159 -6.96 0.22 -9.07
CA PHE A 159 -6.15 -0.54 -8.14
C PHE A 159 -5.40 -1.64 -8.87
N LEU A 160 -4.17 -1.89 -8.44
CA LEU A 160 -3.40 -3.07 -8.85
C LEU A 160 -3.62 -4.12 -7.77
N ILE A 161 -4.30 -5.22 -8.10
CA ILE A 161 -4.59 -6.28 -7.14
C ILE A 161 -4.01 -7.59 -7.65
N GLY A 162 -3.19 -8.22 -6.81
CA GLY A 162 -2.60 -9.53 -7.05
C GLY A 162 -3.26 -10.58 -6.17
N LYS A 163 -3.67 -11.70 -6.75
CA LYS A 163 -4.10 -12.86 -5.95
C LYS A 163 -2.87 -13.64 -5.51
N SER A 164 -2.66 -13.74 -4.21
CA SER A 164 -1.50 -14.40 -3.60
C SER A 164 -1.86 -15.80 -3.10
N SER A 165 -0.90 -16.72 -3.19
CA SER A 165 -0.97 -18.03 -2.54
C SER A 165 -0.72 -17.95 -1.02
N LEU A 166 -0.19 -16.83 -0.53
CA LEU A 166 0.15 -16.65 0.88
C LEU A 166 -1.10 -16.50 1.75
N SER A 167 -1.05 -17.04 2.96
CA SER A 167 -2.07 -16.83 4.01
C SER A 167 -1.73 -15.68 4.97
N THR A 168 -0.46 -15.23 4.95
CA THR A 168 0.03 -14.09 5.73
C THR A 168 1.17 -13.40 4.99
N LEU A 169 1.32 -12.09 5.17
CA LEU A 169 2.52 -11.38 4.72
C LEU A 169 3.53 -11.25 5.88
N PRO A 170 4.80 -11.63 5.68
CA PRO A 170 5.84 -11.44 6.71
C PRO A 170 6.18 -9.95 6.88
N PRO A 171 6.64 -9.51 8.07
CA PRO A 171 7.13 -8.14 8.24
C PRO A 171 8.24 -7.77 7.24
N ALA A 172 8.18 -6.53 6.76
CA ALA A 172 9.13 -6.00 5.79
C ALA A 172 9.71 -4.65 6.22
N GLY A 173 10.97 -4.41 5.85
CA GLY A 173 11.69 -3.18 6.17
C GLY A 173 12.61 -3.23 7.39
N GLU A 174 12.96 -4.43 7.87
CA GLU A 174 14.18 -4.66 8.66
C GLU A 174 15.42 -4.53 7.76
N ASN A 175 16.59 -4.27 8.34
CA ASN A 175 17.84 -4.42 7.60
C ASN A 175 17.86 -5.85 7.06
N THR A 176 18.08 -6.00 5.76
CA THR A 176 18.54 -7.29 5.26
C THR A 176 19.96 -7.41 5.78
N ASP A 177 20.10 -7.98 6.97
CA ASP A 177 21.37 -8.53 7.40
C ASP A 177 21.76 -9.54 6.31
N VAL A 178 22.74 -9.14 5.51
CA VAL A 178 23.60 -10.07 4.78
C VAL A 178 24.51 -10.72 5.83
#